data_AF-A0A261GIT0-F1
#
_entry.id   AF-A0A261GIT0-F1
#
_cell.length_a   1.000
_cell.length_b   1.000
_cell.length_c   1.000
_cell.angle_alpha   90.00
_cell.angle_beta   90.00
_cell.angle_gamma   90.00
#
_symmetry.space_group_name_H-M   'P 1'
#
loop_
_entity.id
_entity.type
_entity.pdbx_description
1 polymer ?
#
loop_
_entity_poly.entity_id
_entity_poly.type
_entity_poly.pdbx_seq_one_letter_code
_entity_poly.pdbx_strand_id
1 'polypeptide(L)'
;MKKIVCVGMILISSFLSGCFYSAAVGVADVAIIERTKQKHAFIHAMEDGYAQYQQDWEGSDCPRNEYEVSPKIVEFAKSRPPYGLDAAIKMLMEIYNDTTQTDQVRSHALYHVAVAYMRRRESNYEIAEEYLETIRDNFPGTHDCVVARLLQEIEERKAFQGNFEDQEAG
;
A
#
# COMPACT_ATOMS: atom_id res chain seq x y z
N MET A 1 69.72 40.90 25.20
CA MET A 1 69.10 42.06 24.52
C MET A 1 69.67 42.18 23.12
N LYS A 2 68.90 41.81 22.08
CA LYS A 2 69.24 42.02 20.67
C LYS A 2 67.97 42.03 19.85
N LYS A 3 67.74 43.14 19.14
CA LYS A 3 66.61 43.38 18.23
C LYS A 3 66.83 42.58 16.94
N ILE A 4 65.77 42.00 16.39
CA ILE A 4 65.70 41.60 14.98
C ILE A 4 64.46 42.25 14.38
N VAL A 5 64.71 42.92 13.26
CA VAL A 5 63.80 43.64 12.38
C VAL A 5 63.52 42.72 11.19
N CYS A 6 62.25 42.58 10.81
CA CYS A 6 61.78 42.20 9.46
C CYS A 6 60.52 43.06 9.23
N VAL A 7 60.47 44.09 8.38
CA VAL A 7 60.60 44.09 6.90
C VAL A 7 59.85 42.90 6.32
N GLY A 8 58.75 43.03 5.58
CA GLY A 8 58.02 44.18 5.08
C GLY A 8 56.95 43.66 4.10
N MET A 9 56.09 44.59 3.66
CA MET A 9 55.37 44.55 2.37
C MET A 9 54.28 43.47 2.19
N ILE A 10 53.03 43.90 2.02
CA ILE A 10 52.22 43.73 0.79
C ILE A 10 50.84 44.38 1.04
N LEU A 11 50.63 45.51 0.36
CA LEU A 11 49.33 46.01 -0.09
C LEU A 11 48.68 44.94 -0.98
N ILE A 12 47.35 44.78 -0.92
CA ILE A 12 46.43 44.78 -2.07
C ILE A 12 45.04 44.30 -1.62
N SER A 13 44.06 45.15 -1.86
CA SER A 13 42.63 44.90 -1.82
C SER A 13 42.24 43.73 -2.73
N SER A 14 41.40 42.82 -2.25
CA SER A 14 40.65 41.92 -3.12
C SER A 14 39.30 41.58 -2.50
N PHE A 15 38.27 41.87 -3.26
CA PHE A 15 36.91 41.38 -3.12
C PHE A 15 36.89 39.86 -2.93
N LEU A 16 36.19 39.39 -1.90
CA LEU A 16 35.43 38.14 -1.96
C LEU A 16 33.99 38.54 -1.60
N SER A 17 33.15 38.91 -2.58
CA SER A 17 32.32 38.00 -3.38
C SER A 17 31.61 36.96 -2.51
N GLY A 18 30.28 37.02 -2.52
CA GLY A 18 29.41 36.30 -1.61
C GLY A 18 29.57 34.79 -1.61
N CYS A 19 29.34 34.20 -0.44
CA CYS A 19 28.85 32.83 -0.30
C CYS A 19 27.33 32.87 -0.11
N PHE A 20 26.61 33.42 -1.07
CA PHE A 20 25.24 33.00 -1.34
C PHE A 20 25.33 31.95 -2.44
N TYR A 21 25.46 30.67 -2.07
CA TYR A 21 24.96 29.58 -2.91
C TYR A 21 24.91 28.26 -2.13
N SER A 22 23.69 27.73 -2.02
CA SER A 22 23.38 26.30 -2.01
C SER A 22 23.70 25.46 -0.78
N ALA A 23 22.93 25.65 0.29
CA ALA A 23 22.69 24.59 1.28
C ALA A 23 21.19 24.21 1.38
N ALA A 24 20.41 24.46 0.32
CA ALA A 24 18.98 24.12 0.25
C ALA A 24 18.62 23.09 -0.84
N VAL A 25 19.59 22.70 -1.66
CA VAL A 25 19.47 21.62 -2.67
C VAL A 25 20.12 20.36 -2.10
N GLY A 26 19.35 19.52 -1.43
CA GLY A 26 19.89 18.28 -0.89
C GLY A 26 18.87 17.49 -0.09
N VAL A 27 18.14 18.14 0.82
CA VAL A 27 17.11 17.45 1.60
C VAL A 27 15.81 17.28 0.82
N ALA A 28 15.40 18.31 0.06
CA ALA A 28 14.22 18.23 -0.79
C ALA A 28 14.41 17.24 -1.94
N ASP A 29 15.56 17.31 -2.64
CA ASP A 29 15.83 16.44 -3.79
C ASP A 29 15.97 14.97 -3.40
N VAL A 30 16.63 14.66 -2.27
CA VAL A 30 16.72 13.29 -1.75
C VAL A 30 15.35 12.78 -1.30
N ALA A 31 14.53 13.59 -0.62
CA ALA A 31 13.18 13.20 -0.23
C ALA A 31 12.24 12.98 -1.44
N ILE A 32 12.39 13.78 -2.50
CA ILE A 32 11.63 13.63 -3.75
C ILE A 32 12.05 12.35 -4.49
N ILE A 33 13.35 12.09 -4.60
CA ILE A 33 13.86 10.87 -5.25
C ILE A 33 13.41 9.63 -4.47
N GLU A 34 13.51 9.66 -3.14
CA GLU A 34 13.13 8.54 -2.28
C GLU A 34 11.62 8.26 -2.38
N ARG A 35 10.78 9.30 -2.28
CA ARG A 35 9.33 9.18 -2.47
C ARG A 35 8.97 8.65 -3.86
N THR A 36 9.72 9.05 -4.89
CA THR A 36 9.49 8.60 -6.27
C THR A 36 9.86 7.13 -6.46
N LYS A 37 10.98 6.67 -5.89
CA LYS A 37 11.38 5.25 -5.90
C LYS A 37 10.37 4.38 -5.15
N GLN A 38 9.93 4.83 -3.97
CA GLN A 38 8.94 4.12 -3.17
C GLN A 38 7.59 4.02 -3.88
N LYS A 39 7.16 5.10 -4.58
CA LYS A 39 5.97 5.07 -5.43
C LYS A 39 6.03 3.99 -6.50
N HIS A 40 7.15 3.89 -7.21
CA HIS A 40 7.31 2.89 -8.27
C HIS A 40 7.36 1.47 -7.69
N ALA A 41 8.08 1.27 -6.58
CA ALA A 41 8.14 -0.02 -5.90
C ALA A 41 6.76 -0.49 -5.42
N PHE A 42 5.94 0.41 -4.86
CA PHE A 42 4.57 0.08 -4.46
C PHE A 42 3.70 -0.31 -5.65
N ILE A 43 3.74 0.48 -6.73
CA ILE A 43 2.94 0.20 -7.93
C ILE A 43 3.33 -1.16 -8.51
N HIS A 44 4.63 -1.46 -8.63
CA HIS A 44 5.09 -2.76 -9.12
C HIS A 44 4.71 -3.90 -8.18
N ALA A 45 4.90 -3.75 -6.86
CA ALA A 45 4.49 -4.79 -5.90
C ALA A 45 2.97 -5.05 -5.92
N MET A 46 2.17 -4.00 -6.13
CA MET A 46 0.72 -4.11 -6.29
C MET A 46 0.36 -4.81 -7.60
N GLU A 47 1.02 -4.45 -8.72
CA GLU A 47 0.83 -5.09 -10.03
C GLU A 47 1.25 -6.58 -10.00
N ASP A 48 2.39 -6.91 -9.38
CA ASP A 48 2.91 -8.27 -9.26
C ASP A 48 2.01 -9.14 -8.35
N GLY A 49 1.67 -8.63 -7.16
CA GLY A 49 0.78 -9.35 -6.23
C GLY A 49 -0.61 -9.55 -6.82
N TYR A 50 -1.08 -8.60 -7.63
CA TYR A 50 -2.33 -8.72 -8.36
C TYR A 50 -2.25 -9.71 -9.52
N ALA A 51 -1.17 -9.71 -10.30
CA ALA A 51 -0.98 -10.69 -11.36
C ALA A 51 -0.98 -12.11 -10.79
N GLN A 52 -0.31 -12.32 -9.66
CA GLN A 52 -0.34 -13.59 -8.95
C GLN A 52 -1.75 -13.92 -8.45
N TYR A 53 -2.46 -12.96 -7.86
CA TYR A 53 -3.84 -13.18 -7.43
C TYR A 53 -4.74 -13.56 -8.60
N GLN A 54 -4.64 -12.89 -9.74
CA GLN A 54 -5.40 -13.25 -10.94
C GLN A 54 -5.09 -14.67 -11.41
N GLN A 55 -3.82 -15.10 -11.35
CA GLN A 55 -3.43 -16.47 -11.67
C GLN A 55 -4.07 -17.49 -10.73
N ASP A 56 -4.19 -17.19 -9.43
CA ASP A 56 -4.89 -18.06 -8.48
C ASP A 56 -6.39 -18.24 -8.86
N TRP A 57 -6.95 -17.31 -9.62
CA TRP A 57 -8.32 -17.33 -10.13
C TRP A 57 -8.45 -17.80 -11.59
N GLU A 58 -7.37 -18.09 -12.32
CA GLU A 58 -7.39 -18.44 -13.76
C GLU A 58 -8.16 -19.75 -14.09
N GLY A 59 -8.53 -20.54 -13.08
CA GLY A 59 -9.39 -21.73 -13.22
C GLY A 59 -10.74 -21.61 -12.50
N SER A 60 -11.13 -20.41 -12.06
CA SER A 60 -12.41 -20.18 -11.39
C SER A 60 -13.53 -19.95 -12.39
N ASP A 61 -14.74 -20.42 -12.05
CA ASP A 61 -15.97 -20.09 -12.78
C ASP A 61 -16.47 -18.67 -12.48
N CYS A 62 -15.83 -17.94 -11.55
CA CYS A 62 -16.23 -16.59 -11.21
C CYS A 62 -15.86 -15.57 -12.31
N PRO A 63 -16.74 -14.59 -12.60
CA PRO A 63 -16.46 -13.55 -13.56
C PRO A 63 -15.22 -12.72 -13.18
N ARG A 64 -14.36 -12.44 -14.17
CA ARG A 64 -13.10 -11.72 -13.95
C ARG A 64 -13.28 -10.34 -13.33
N ASN A 65 -14.35 -9.65 -13.69
CA ASN A 65 -14.67 -8.32 -13.18
C ASN A 65 -14.97 -8.30 -11.67
N GLU A 66 -15.24 -9.44 -11.05
CA GLU A 66 -15.49 -9.54 -9.60
C GLU A 66 -14.22 -9.61 -8.76
N TYR A 67 -13.07 -9.99 -9.33
CA TYR A 67 -11.81 -10.06 -8.57
C TYR A 67 -10.74 -9.11 -9.13
N GLU A 68 -11.11 -8.25 -10.08
CA GLU A 68 -10.20 -7.28 -10.66
C GLU A 68 -10.06 -6.00 -9.84
N VAL A 69 -8.85 -5.43 -9.82
CA VAL A 69 -8.63 -4.13 -9.18
C VAL A 69 -9.27 -3.06 -10.04
N SER A 70 -10.23 -2.32 -9.45
CA SER A 70 -10.87 -1.20 -10.12
C SER A 70 -9.82 -0.17 -10.60
N PRO A 71 -9.91 0.32 -11.86
CA PRO A 71 -9.04 1.39 -12.34
C PRO A 71 -9.00 2.62 -11.43
N LYS A 72 -10.10 2.88 -10.71
CA LYS A 72 -10.20 3.98 -9.74
C LYS A 72 -9.28 3.77 -8.54
N ILE A 73 -9.18 2.55 -8.02
CA ILE A 73 -8.25 2.22 -6.92
C ILE A 73 -6.81 2.41 -7.37
N VAL A 74 -6.48 2.01 -8.61
CA VAL A 74 -5.15 2.24 -9.21
C VAL A 74 -4.86 3.76 -9.34
N GLU A 75 -5.85 4.57 -9.70
CA GLU A 75 -5.71 6.03 -9.75
C GLU A 75 -5.42 6.61 -8.35
N PHE A 76 -6.15 6.18 -7.32
CA PHE A 76 -5.91 6.57 -5.93
C PHE A 76 -4.49 6.21 -5.49
N ALA A 77 -4.06 4.97 -5.71
CA ALA A 77 -2.72 4.49 -5.41
C ALA A 77 -1.62 5.29 -6.13
N LYS A 78 -1.85 5.68 -7.39
CA LYS A 78 -0.92 6.52 -8.16
C LYS A 78 -0.84 7.96 -7.62
N SER A 79 -1.95 8.51 -7.13
CA SER A 79 -2.00 9.87 -6.59
C SER A 79 -1.38 9.98 -5.19
N ARG A 80 -1.62 8.98 -4.34
CA ARG A 80 -1.17 8.91 -2.95
C ARG A 80 -0.65 7.49 -2.66
N PRO A 81 0.58 7.16 -3.07
CA PRO A 81 1.13 5.82 -2.91
C PRO A 81 1.21 5.47 -1.42
N PRO A 82 0.52 4.43 -0.95
CA PRO A 82 0.60 4.03 0.43
C PRO A 82 1.97 3.39 0.73
N TYR A 83 2.44 3.56 1.96
CA TYR A 83 3.68 2.97 2.44
C TYR A 83 3.38 1.73 3.28
N GLY A 84 3.52 0.55 2.67
CA GLY A 84 3.26 -0.74 3.32
C GLY A 84 1.77 -1.13 3.35
N LEU A 85 1.50 -2.32 3.88
CA LEU A 85 0.18 -2.94 3.89
C LEU A 85 -0.85 -2.12 4.66
N ASP A 86 -0.50 -1.63 5.86
CA ASP A 86 -1.43 -0.88 6.71
C ASP A 86 -1.88 0.43 6.06
N ALA A 87 -0.96 1.13 5.40
CA ALA A 87 -1.29 2.34 4.66
C ALA A 87 -2.18 2.03 3.44
N ALA A 88 -1.98 0.88 2.79
CA ALA A 88 -2.81 0.44 1.67
C ALA A 88 -4.22 0.10 2.15
N ILE A 89 -4.36 -0.65 3.24
CA ILE A 89 -5.66 -0.94 3.87
C ILE A 89 -6.35 0.37 4.26
N LYS A 90 -5.64 1.32 4.88
CA LYS A 90 -6.21 2.62 5.25
C LYS A 90 -6.74 3.37 4.03
N MET A 91 -5.96 3.43 2.95
CA MET A 91 -6.38 4.08 1.70
C MET A 91 -7.62 3.40 1.11
N LEU A 92 -7.69 2.07 1.10
CA LEU A 92 -8.86 1.34 0.60
C LEU A 92 -10.09 1.60 1.47
N MET A 93 -9.92 1.67 2.80
CA MET A 93 -10.99 2.04 3.72
C MET A 93 -11.45 3.51 3.53
N GLU A 94 -10.56 4.43 3.17
CA GLU A 94 -10.95 5.79 2.75
C GLU A 94 -11.86 5.76 1.52
N ILE A 95 -11.55 4.92 0.52
CA ILE A 95 -12.37 4.76 -0.70
C ILE A 95 -13.73 4.13 -0.38
N TYR A 96 -13.75 3.09 0.46
CA TYR A 96 -15.00 2.43 0.89
C TYR A 96 -15.95 3.38 1.64
N ASN A 97 -15.40 4.21 2.53
CA ASN A 97 -16.18 5.16 3.33
C ASN A 97 -16.58 6.44 2.58
N ASP A 98 -16.03 6.68 1.39
CA ASP A 98 -16.36 7.85 0.57
C ASP A 98 -17.70 7.63 -0.16
N THR A 99 -18.76 8.26 0.36
CA THR A 99 -20.12 8.18 -0.19
C THR A 99 -20.28 8.88 -1.55
N THR A 100 -19.25 9.59 -2.03
CA THR A 100 -19.24 10.15 -3.39
C THR A 100 -18.80 9.14 -4.44
N GLN A 101 -18.20 8.01 -4.03
CA GLN A 101 -17.84 6.92 -4.93
C GLN A 101 -19.06 6.04 -5.22
N THR A 102 -19.08 5.42 -6.41
CA THR A 102 -20.08 4.42 -6.77
C THR A 102 -19.96 3.17 -5.89
N ASP A 103 -21.06 2.46 -5.69
CA ASP A 103 -21.09 1.18 -4.97
C ASP A 103 -20.12 0.14 -5.53
N GLN A 104 -19.90 0.12 -6.86
CA GLN A 104 -18.89 -0.74 -7.46
C GLN A 104 -17.47 -0.39 -6.99
N VAL A 105 -17.07 0.88 -7.01
CA VAL A 105 -15.74 1.31 -6.50
C VAL A 105 -15.59 1.02 -5.01
N ARG A 106 -16.64 1.27 -4.21
CA ARG A 106 -16.63 1.05 -2.76
C ARG A 106 -16.52 -0.44 -2.42
N SER A 107 -17.27 -1.29 -3.10
CA SER A 107 -17.21 -2.75 -2.93
C SER A 107 -15.86 -3.34 -3.37
N HIS A 108 -15.29 -2.89 -4.51
CA HIS A 108 -13.95 -3.34 -4.91
C HIS A 108 -12.89 -2.96 -3.86
N ALA A 109 -13.00 -1.76 -3.27
CA ALA A 109 -12.06 -1.33 -2.23
C ALA A 109 -12.18 -2.22 -0.98
N LEU A 110 -13.41 -2.48 -0.52
CA LEU A 110 -13.67 -3.34 0.64
C LEU A 110 -13.26 -4.79 0.36
N TYR A 111 -13.47 -5.30 -0.85
CA TYR A 111 -13.03 -6.62 -1.28
C TYR A 111 -11.52 -6.80 -1.14
N HIS A 112 -10.73 -5.83 -1.60
CA HIS A 112 -9.28 -5.90 -1.46
C HIS A 112 -8.81 -5.75 0.00
N VAL A 113 -9.55 -5.05 0.85
CA VAL A 113 -9.30 -5.05 2.29
C VAL A 113 -9.51 -6.44 2.88
N ALA A 114 -10.63 -7.10 2.55
CA ALA A 114 -10.89 -8.46 3.02
C ALA A 114 -9.80 -9.44 2.57
N VAL A 115 -9.44 -9.43 1.28
CA VAL A 115 -8.37 -10.27 0.73
C VAL A 115 -7.02 -9.99 1.42
N ALA A 116 -6.70 -8.73 1.71
CA ALA A 116 -5.49 -8.38 2.46
C ALA A 116 -5.47 -9.00 3.87
N TYR A 117 -6.60 -8.99 4.58
CA TYR A 117 -6.72 -9.65 5.90
C TYR A 117 -6.64 -11.18 5.81
N MET A 118 -7.14 -11.79 4.73
CA MET A 118 -7.02 -13.24 4.50
C MET A 118 -5.59 -13.67 4.20
N ARG A 119 -4.85 -12.89 3.40
CA ARG A 119 -3.59 -13.32 2.77
C ARG A 119 -2.33 -12.78 3.45
N ARG A 120 -2.44 -11.84 4.39
CA ARG A 120 -1.30 -11.37 5.18
C ARG A 120 -0.70 -12.52 6.02
N ARG A 121 0.56 -12.37 6.44
CA ARG A 121 1.33 -13.39 7.18
C ARG A 121 0.58 -13.96 8.40
N GLU A 122 -0.10 -13.08 9.13
CA GLU A 122 -0.97 -13.44 10.25
C GLU A 122 -2.42 -13.20 9.83
N SER A 123 -2.97 -14.15 9.06
CA SER A 123 -4.34 -14.08 8.55
C SER A 123 -5.33 -13.76 9.66
N ASN A 124 -6.24 -12.82 9.40
CA ASN A 124 -7.36 -12.55 10.29
C ASN A 124 -8.66 -12.86 9.54
N TYR A 125 -9.10 -14.10 9.67
CA TYR A 125 -10.29 -14.59 8.98
C TYR A 125 -11.59 -14.01 9.54
N GLU A 126 -11.61 -13.56 10.80
CA GLU A 126 -12.80 -12.91 11.40
C GLU A 126 -13.07 -11.55 10.75
N ILE A 127 -12.04 -10.69 10.65
CA ILE A 127 -12.16 -9.38 10.00
C ILE A 127 -12.43 -9.56 8.50
N ALA A 128 -11.77 -10.52 7.86
CA ALA A 128 -12.02 -10.79 6.45
C ALA A 128 -13.47 -11.22 6.18
N GLU A 129 -14.00 -12.13 7.01
CA GLU A 129 -15.38 -12.59 6.94
C GLU A 129 -16.35 -11.42 7.11
N GLU A 130 -16.19 -10.60 8.15
CA GLU A 130 -17.05 -9.43 8.39
C GLU A 130 -17.13 -8.51 7.16
N TYR A 131 -16.00 -8.24 6.50
CA TYR A 131 -15.98 -7.42 5.30
C TYR A 131 -16.58 -8.12 4.08
N LEU A 132 -16.37 -9.43 3.91
CA LEU A 132 -17.00 -10.21 2.83
C LEU A 132 -18.52 -10.28 3.00
N GLU A 133 -19.01 -10.48 4.22
CA GLU A 133 -20.44 -10.43 4.53
C GLU A 133 -21.02 -9.04 4.28
N THR A 134 -20.30 -7.98 4.67
CA THR A 134 -20.67 -6.60 4.34
C THR A 134 -20.79 -6.39 2.84
N ILE A 135 -19.91 -6.98 2.02
CA ILE A 135 -20.00 -6.91 0.56
C ILE A 135 -21.25 -7.62 0.05
N ARG A 136 -21.45 -8.87 0.49
CA ARG A 136 -22.63 -9.70 0.14
C ARG A 136 -23.94 -8.98 0.42
N ASP A 137 -24.04 -8.36 1.60
CA ASP A 137 -25.31 -7.85 2.11
C ASP A 137 -25.60 -6.42 1.61
N ASN A 138 -24.56 -5.58 1.45
CA ASN A 138 -24.74 -4.16 1.10
C ASN A 138 -24.46 -3.83 -0.38
N PHE A 139 -23.78 -4.70 -1.12
CA PHE A 139 -23.38 -4.44 -2.52
C PHE A 139 -23.72 -5.63 -3.44
N PRO A 140 -24.99 -6.08 -3.48
CA PRO A 140 -25.37 -7.23 -4.30
C PRO A 140 -25.10 -7.00 -5.79
N GLY A 141 -24.64 -8.03 -6.49
CA GLY A 141 -24.34 -7.98 -7.92
C GLY A 141 -22.95 -7.45 -8.26
N THR A 142 -22.08 -7.23 -7.27
CA THR A 142 -20.71 -6.74 -7.50
C THR A 142 -19.65 -7.84 -7.44
N HIS A 143 -19.71 -8.71 -6.43
CA HIS A 143 -18.68 -9.73 -6.14
C HIS A 143 -19.30 -11.08 -5.73
N ASP A 144 -20.53 -11.35 -6.17
CA ASP A 144 -21.37 -12.42 -5.62
C ASP A 144 -20.69 -13.80 -5.67
N CYS A 145 -20.05 -14.15 -6.78
CA CYS A 145 -19.38 -15.44 -6.93
C CYS A 145 -18.11 -15.50 -6.07
N VAL A 146 -17.25 -14.49 -6.16
CA VAL A 146 -15.95 -14.50 -5.47
C VAL A 146 -16.12 -14.41 -3.95
N VAL A 147 -17.11 -13.63 -3.47
CA VAL A 147 -17.42 -13.51 -2.05
C VAL A 147 -17.95 -14.83 -1.50
N ALA A 148 -18.89 -15.48 -2.20
CA ALA A 148 -19.40 -16.78 -1.78
C ALA A 148 -18.27 -17.82 -1.64
N ARG A 149 -17.37 -17.86 -2.62
CA ARG A 149 -16.22 -18.78 -2.60
C ARG A 149 -15.22 -18.45 -1.47
N LEU A 150 -14.92 -17.17 -1.24
CA LEU A 150 -13.99 -16.78 -0.18
C LEU A 150 -14.56 -17.02 1.23
N LEU A 151 -15.87 -16.84 1.41
CA LEU A 151 -16.54 -17.18 2.67
C LEU A 151 -16.46 -18.69 2.95
N GLN A 152 -16.67 -19.53 1.93
CA GLN A 152 -16.46 -20.97 2.05
C GLN A 152 -14.99 -21.31 2.39
N GLU A 153 -14.02 -20.67 1.72
CA GLU A 153 -12.60 -20.86 2.03
C GLU A 153 -12.28 -20.49 3.50
N ILE A 154 -12.89 -19.43 4.03
CA ILE A 154 -12.74 -19.04 5.44
C ILE A 154 -13.29 -20.13 6.37
N GLU A 155 -14.49 -20.64 6.11
CA GLU A 155 -15.11 -21.71 6.90
C GLU A 155 -14.20 -22.95 6.96
N GLU A 156 -13.70 -23.40 5.81
CA GLU A 156 -12.80 -24.55 5.70
C GLU A 156 -11.49 -24.34 6.48
N ARG A 157 -10.91 -23.13 6.40
CA ARG A 157 -9.66 -22.79 7.10
C ARG A 157 -9.86 -22.67 8.61
N LYS A 158 -10.96 -22.08 9.08
CA LYS A 158 -11.31 -22.00 10.50
C LYS A 158 -11.55 -23.40 11.08
N ALA A 159 -12.27 -24.26 10.35
CA ALA A 159 -12.48 -25.65 10.76
C ALA A 159 -11.16 -26.42 10.86
N PHE A 160 -10.23 -26.20 9.91
CA PHE A 160 -8.90 -26.80 10.00
C PHE A 160 -8.14 -26.30 11.24
N GLN A 161 -8.15 -25.01 11.54
CA GLN A 161 -7.45 -24.43 12.70
C GLN A 161 -7.96 -24.97 14.04
N GLY A 162 -9.29 -25.01 14.23
CA GLY A 162 -9.88 -25.52 15.48
C GLY A 162 -9.50 -26.98 15.78
N ASN A 163 -9.32 -27.81 14.74
CA ASN A 163 -8.91 -29.20 14.91
C ASN A 163 -7.48 -29.37 15.45
N PHE A 164 -6.58 -28.38 15.30
CA PHE A 164 -5.23 -28.44 15.89
C PHE A 164 -5.23 -27.94 17.33
N GLU A 165 -6.00 -26.90 17.63
CA GLU A 165 -6.12 -26.36 18.99
C GLU A 165 -6.71 -27.40 19.96
N ASP A 166 -7.68 -28.19 19.49
CA ASP A 166 -8.27 -29.29 20.27
C ASP A 166 -7.30 -30.48 20.48
N GLN A 167 -6.31 -30.66 19.61
CA GLN A 167 -5.32 -31.75 19.72
C GLN A 167 -4.13 -31.39 20.62
N GLU A 168 -3.79 -30.10 20.76
CA GLU A 168 -2.73 -29.65 21.66
C GLU A 168 -3.21 -29.48 23.12
N ALA A 169 -4.53 -29.48 23.35
CA ALA A 169 -5.15 -29.38 24.68
C ALA A 169 -5.48 -30.74 25.33
N GLY A 170 -5.18 -31.87 24.67
CA GLY A 170 -5.53 -33.24 25.08
C GLY A 170 -4.39 -34.05 25.72
#